data_AF-A0A963W925-F1
#
_entry.id   AF-A0A963W925-F1
#
_cell.length_a   1.000
_cell.length_b   1.000
_cell.length_c   1.000
_cell.angle_alpha   90.00
_cell.angle_beta   90.00
_cell.angle_gamma   90.00
#
_symmetry.space_group_name_H-M   'P 1'
#
loop_
_entity.id
_entity.type
_entity.pdbx_description
1 polymer ?
#
loop_
_entity_poly.entity_id
_entity_poly.type
_entity_poly.pdbx_seq_one_letter_code
_entity_poly.pdbx_strand_id
1 'polypeptide(L)'
;MQAVAWFADVGITDRPTVGGKGGSLGELTQAGIAVPPGFVVTTAAFELFLAKLEAIKPIRPRVEELDPADLEAARKLSERLRSRVMCEAMPPEVEAMLRLAHAELCADEQPVAVRSSATTEDAEDASFAGLQDTFLWVLNADAMIYYVRECWASLYSVESMTYRRKQAIPEAGVAMAVVVQRMVDAKCAGVMFTRSPTTGDKSVITIEGAWGLGSAVVSGEVTPDKWVVGKITGEISARDISNKHARQVPAPDGGIVEVENAPDMAHAPCLTDEELMALREVGRRIEKHYGKPQDIEWAIDQQGQLLLLQARPETVWAMRDAKARPVAAPGGNAMSHVMGIFSGGHRK
;
A
#
# COMPACT_ATOMS: atom_id res chain seq x y z
N MET A 1 -9.38 23.98 4.31
CA MET A 1 -9.15 22.57 3.94
C MET A 1 -9.36 21.73 5.20
N GLN A 2 -10.03 20.59 5.08
CA GLN A 2 -10.39 19.73 6.21
C GLN A 2 -9.22 18.81 6.59
N ALA A 3 -9.00 18.58 7.89
CA ALA A 3 -7.90 17.75 8.39
C ALA A 3 -8.14 16.24 8.18
N VAL A 4 -9.38 15.86 7.93
CA VAL A 4 -9.84 14.48 7.75
C VAL A 4 -10.64 14.38 6.45
N ALA A 5 -10.45 13.30 5.71
CA ALA A 5 -11.27 12.94 4.57
C ALA A 5 -11.59 11.44 4.60
N TRP A 6 -12.86 11.07 4.47
CA TRP A 6 -13.30 9.67 4.51
C TRP A 6 -13.02 8.98 3.18
N PHE A 7 -12.79 7.67 3.19
CA PHE A 7 -12.64 6.89 1.95
C PHE A 7 -13.84 7.04 1.01
N ALA A 8 -15.05 7.21 1.55
CA ALA A 8 -16.26 7.41 0.76
C ALA A 8 -16.24 8.73 -0.05
N ASP A 9 -15.45 9.72 0.36
CA ASP A 9 -15.47 11.08 -0.18
C ASP A 9 -14.25 11.42 -1.04
N VAL A 10 -13.27 10.51 -1.17
CA VAL A 10 -12.00 10.76 -1.87
C VAL A 10 -11.71 9.67 -2.89
N GLY A 11 -10.96 10.02 -3.94
CA GLY A 11 -10.52 9.08 -4.97
C GLY A 11 -9.10 9.34 -5.44
N ILE A 12 -8.72 8.76 -6.57
CA ILE A 12 -7.36 8.87 -7.09
C ILE A 12 -6.96 10.31 -7.47
N THR A 13 -7.94 11.16 -7.78
CA THR A 13 -7.74 12.58 -8.10
C THR A 13 -7.35 13.42 -6.89
N ASP A 14 -7.67 12.97 -5.68
CA ASP A 14 -7.38 13.66 -4.42
C ASP A 14 -5.98 13.31 -3.88
N ARG A 15 -5.19 12.53 -4.62
CA ARG A 15 -3.83 12.13 -4.24
C ARG A 15 -2.94 13.26 -3.69
N PRO A 16 -2.98 14.52 -4.19
CA PRO A 16 -2.21 15.61 -3.59
C PRO A 16 -2.57 15.93 -2.13
N THR A 17 -3.78 15.56 -1.67
CA THR A 17 -4.28 15.83 -0.31
C THR A 17 -4.34 14.58 0.57
N VAL A 18 -4.50 13.38 -0.01
CA VAL A 18 -4.64 12.10 0.72
C VAL A 18 -3.51 11.09 0.49
N GLY A 19 -2.53 11.43 -0.36
CA GLY A 19 -1.45 10.52 -0.74
C GLY A 19 -1.90 9.37 -1.63
N GLY A 20 -0.94 8.54 -2.06
CA GLY A 20 -1.19 7.44 -3.01
C GLY A 20 -2.15 6.38 -2.46
N LYS A 21 -1.89 5.89 -1.23
CA LYS A 21 -2.72 4.85 -0.60
C LYS A 21 -4.12 5.35 -0.27
N GLY A 22 -4.23 6.53 0.33
CA GLY A 22 -5.51 7.13 0.69
C GLY A 22 -6.42 7.31 -0.53
N GLY A 23 -5.86 7.84 -1.62
CA GLY A 23 -6.58 7.99 -2.89
C GLY A 23 -6.99 6.65 -3.49
N SER A 24 -6.11 5.64 -3.46
CA SER A 24 -6.45 4.30 -3.97
C SER A 24 -7.53 3.59 -3.15
N LEU A 25 -7.51 3.71 -1.82
CA LEU A 25 -8.52 3.10 -0.96
C LEU A 25 -9.89 3.75 -1.13
N GLY A 26 -9.92 5.07 -1.28
CA GLY A 26 -11.14 5.79 -1.60
C GLY A 26 -11.70 5.42 -2.98
N GLU A 27 -10.82 5.32 -3.99
CA GLU A 27 -11.19 4.88 -5.34
C GLU A 27 -11.84 3.48 -5.34
N LEU A 28 -11.24 2.52 -4.63
CA LEU A 28 -11.80 1.17 -4.49
C LEU A 28 -13.16 1.18 -3.77
N THR A 29 -13.29 2.01 -2.72
CA THR A 29 -14.55 2.15 -1.96
C THR A 29 -15.66 2.68 -2.85
N GLN A 30 -15.40 3.72 -3.65
CA GLN A 30 -16.36 4.29 -4.60
C GLN A 30 -16.71 3.32 -5.73
N ALA A 31 -15.77 2.45 -6.12
CA ALA A 31 -16.00 1.39 -7.11
C ALA A 31 -16.84 0.20 -6.58
N GLY A 32 -17.31 0.25 -5.33
CA GLY A 32 -18.08 -0.83 -4.71
C GLY A 32 -17.25 -2.09 -4.47
N ILE A 33 -15.94 -1.94 -4.27
CA ILE A 33 -15.05 -3.00 -3.80
C ILE A 33 -15.06 -2.97 -2.27
N ALA A 34 -15.13 -4.14 -1.65
CA ALA A 34 -15.15 -4.25 -0.19
C ALA A 34 -13.79 -3.85 0.39
N VAL A 35 -13.73 -2.68 1.03
CA VAL A 35 -12.55 -2.13 1.70
C VAL A 35 -12.93 -1.88 3.17
N PRO A 36 -12.07 -2.21 4.15
CA PRO A 36 -12.35 -1.86 5.53
C PRO A 36 -12.54 -0.35 5.67
N PRO A 37 -13.60 0.12 6.38
CA PRO A 37 -13.87 1.54 6.56
C PRO A 37 -12.67 2.26 7.16
N GLY A 38 -12.53 3.54 6.80
CA GLY A 38 -11.42 4.36 7.26
C GLY A 38 -11.48 5.78 6.73
N PHE A 39 -10.53 6.58 7.20
CA PHE A 39 -10.33 7.96 6.80
C PHE A 39 -8.85 8.24 6.61
N VAL A 40 -8.57 9.40 6.02
CA VAL A 40 -7.24 9.91 5.79
C VAL A 40 -7.05 11.20 6.58
N VAL A 41 -6.00 11.24 7.39
CA VAL A 41 -5.43 12.48 7.92
C VAL A 41 -4.73 13.19 6.76
N THR A 42 -5.32 14.29 6.31
CA THR A 42 -4.91 14.94 5.05
C THR A 42 -3.57 15.65 5.19
N THR A 43 -2.95 15.97 4.07
CA THR A 43 -1.74 16.81 4.05
C THR A 43 -1.97 18.19 4.66
N ALA A 44 -3.20 18.72 4.64
CA ALA A 44 -3.52 19.98 5.30
C ALA A 44 -3.33 19.88 6.84
N ALA A 45 -3.66 18.75 7.45
CA ALA A 45 -3.40 18.51 8.88
C ALA A 45 -1.90 18.51 9.18
N PHE A 46 -1.11 17.86 8.31
CA PHE A 46 0.35 17.86 8.41
C PHE A 46 0.94 19.27 8.24
N GLU A 47 0.49 20.06 7.27
CA GLU A 47 0.98 21.43 7.07
C GLU A 47 0.66 22.35 8.26
N LEU A 48 -0.52 22.21 8.88
CA LEU A 48 -0.86 22.95 10.11
C LEU A 48 0.08 22.59 11.26
N PHE A 49 0.37 21.30 11.43
CA PHE A 49 1.31 20.82 12.44
C PHE A 49 2.75 21.29 12.15
N LEU A 50 3.19 21.19 10.89
CA LEU A 50 4.52 21.60 10.47
C LEU A 50 4.73 23.11 10.59
N ALA A 51 3.73 23.93 10.27
CA ALA A 51 3.80 25.39 10.43
C ALA A 51 4.09 25.79 11.87
N LYS A 52 3.49 25.09 12.86
CA LYS A 52 3.77 25.30 14.29
C LYS A 52 5.23 24.98 14.62
N LEU A 53 5.76 23.87 14.11
CA LEU A 53 7.15 23.47 14.31
C LEU A 53 8.15 24.44 13.64
N GLU A 54 7.86 24.87 12.41
CA GLU A 54 8.66 25.82 11.64
C GLU A 54 8.74 27.19 12.34
N ALA A 55 7.65 27.63 12.98
CA ALA A 55 7.61 28.86 13.76
C ALA A 55 8.55 28.84 14.97
N ILE A 56 8.86 27.66 15.52
CA ILE A 56 9.81 27.50 16.63
C ILE A 56 11.25 27.49 16.10
N LYS A 57 11.54 26.60 15.15
CA LYS A 57 12.84 26.50 14.46
C LYS A 57 12.65 25.89 13.07
N PRO A 58 13.38 26.37 12.05
CA PRO A 58 13.27 25.85 10.70
C PRO A 58 13.45 24.32 10.61
N ILE A 59 12.64 23.65 9.79
CA ILE A 59 12.76 22.22 9.48
C ILE A 59 13.14 22.03 8.00
N ARG A 60 12.25 22.41 7.07
CA ARG A 60 12.44 22.23 5.62
C ARG A 60 13.76 22.81 5.12
N PRO A 61 14.16 24.06 5.45
CA PRO A 61 15.45 24.60 5.01
C PRO A 61 16.65 23.78 5.49
N ARG A 62 16.58 23.21 6.69
CA ARG A 62 17.69 22.40 7.24
C ARG A 62 17.82 21.05 6.55
N VAL A 63 16.70 20.49 6.10
CA VAL A 63 16.70 19.28 5.28
C VAL A 63 17.20 19.62 3.88
N GLU A 64 16.79 20.75 3.31
CA GLU A 64 17.24 21.22 1.99
C GLU A 64 18.77 21.47 1.95
N GLU A 65 19.36 21.98 3.03
CA GLU A 65 20.81 22.19 3.17
C GLU A 65 21.61 20.89 3.38
N LEU A 66 20.95 19.76 3.59
CA LEU A 66 21.62 18.49 3.88
C LEU A 66 22.34 17.95 2.63
N ASP A 67 23.63 17.66 2.77
CA ASP A 67 24.38 16.87 1.80
C ASP A 67 23.96 15.38 1.92
N PRO A 68 23.39 14.78 0.86
CA PRO A 68 22.99 13.37 0.89
C PRO A 68 24.15 12.37 1.08
N ALA A 69 25.40 12.79 0.91
CA ALA A 69 26.58 11.97 1.16
C ALA A 69 27.03 12.00 2.63
N ASP A 70 26.64 13.02 3.41
CA ASP A 70 26.97 13.13 4.82
C ASP A 70 25.94 12.41 5.70
N LEU A 71 26.13 11.10 5.84
CA LEU A 71 25.25 10.24 6.63
C LEU A 71 25.25 10.59 8.13
N GLU A 72 26.35 11.16 8.64
CA GLU A 72 26.45 11.52 10.05
C GLU A 72 25.66 12.80 10.36
N ALA A 73 25.73 13.80 9.48
CA ALA A 73 24.85 14.97 9.56
C ALA A 73 23.38 14.58 9.38
N ALA A 74 23.07 13.66 8.46
CA ALA A 74 21.72 13.17 8.22
C ALA A 74 21.15 12.46 9.46
N ARG A 75 21.93 11.61 10.14
CA ARG A 75 21.54 10.94 11.40
C ARG A 75 21.24 11.95 12.50
N LYS A 76 22.15 12.88 12.77
CA LYS A 76 21.95 13.91 13.80
C LYS A 76 20.73 14.80 13.53
N LEU A 77 20.53 15.17 12.25
CA LEU A 77 19.37 15.94 11.86
C LEU A 77 18.08 15.13 12.04
N SER A 78 18.06 13.88 11.59
CA SER A 78 16.93 12.95 11.72
C SER A 78 16.49 12.80 13.17
N GLU A 79 17.41 12.42 14.06
CA GLU A 79 17.14 12.25 15.49
C GLU A 79 16.51 13.50 16.10
N ARG A 80 17.08 14.67 15.81
CA ARG A 80 16.58 15.95 16.30
C ARG A 80 15.20 16.29 15.75
N LEU A 81 14.96 16.08 14.45
CA LEU A 81 13.68 16.41 13.82
C LEU A 81 12.58 15.45 14.25
N ARG A 82 12.85 14.15 14.28
CA ARG A 82 11.92 13.13 14.78
C ARG A 82 11.52 13.38 16.23
N SER A 83 12.51 13.66 17.10
CA SER A 83 12.24 14.02 18.49
C SER A 83 11.34 15.27 18.59
N ARG A 84 11.59 16.31 17.79
CA ARG A 84 10.74 17.50 17.77
C ARG A 84 9.30 17.19 17.35
N VAL A 85 9.12 16.41 16.28
CA VAL A 85 7.80 15.98 15.81
C VAL A 85 7.07 15.20 16.91
N MET A 86 7.78 14.32 17.63
CA MET A 86 7.21 13.48 18.69
C MET A 86 7.03 14.18 20.04
N CYS A 87 7.67 15.32 20.30
CA CYS A 87 7.47 16.11 21.52
C CYS A 87 6.46 17.26 21.35
N GLU A 88 6.28 17.80 20.13
CA GLU A 88 5.40 18.95 19.92
C GLU A 88 3.92 18.56 19.89
N ALA A 89 3.09 19.19 20.72
CA ALA A 89 1.66 18.92 20.75
C ALA A 89 0.98 19.24 19.41
N MET A 90 0.09 18.34 18.98
CA MET A 90 -0.74 18.54 17.79
C MET A 90 -1.62 19.81 17.96
N PRO A 91 -1.87 20.59 16.89
CA PRO A 91 -2.86 21.66 16.93
C PRO A 91 -4.20 21.16 17.48
N PRO A 92 -4.81 21.83 18.48
CA PRO A 92 -6.03 21.35 19.12
C PRO A 92 -7.19 21.11 18.16
N GLU A 93 -7.29 21.93 17.10
CA GLU A 93 -8.27 21.78 16.03
C GLU A 93 -8.09 20.49 15.22
N VAL A 94 -6.84 20.11 14.92
CA VAL A 94 -6.52 18.85 14.22
C VAL A 94 -6.81 17.69 15.16
N GLU A 95 -6.34 17.76 16.41
CA GLU A 95 -6.56 16.70 17.39
C GLU A 95 -8.05 16.43 17.62
N ALA A 96 -8.85 17.47 17.79
CA ALA A 96 -10.30 17.35 17.98
C ALA A 96 -10.98 16.67 16.78
N MET A 97 -10.61 17.03 15.55
CA MET A 97 -11.13 16.39 14.33
C MET A 97 -10.74 14.91 14.26
N LEU A 98 -9.50 14.56 14.61
CA LEU A 98 -9.05 13.16 14.62
C LEU A 98 -9.79 12.33 15.67
N ARG A 99 -10.01 12.87 16.87
CA ARG A 99 -10.77 12.17 17.93
C ARG A 99 -12.21 11.92 17.52
N LEU A 100 -12.86 12.90 16.90
CA LEU A 100 -14.23 12.76 16.39
C LEU A 100 -14.30 11.68 15.29
N ALA A 101 -13.38 11.73 14.32
CA ALA A 101 -13.30 10.74 13.24
C ALA A 101 -13.02 9.33 13.76
N HIS A 102 -12.13 9.19 14.76
CA HIS A 102 -11.88 7.90 15.42
C HIS A 102 -13.13 7.40 16.15
N ALA A 103 -13.84 8.26 16.89
CA ALA A 103 -15.05 7.86 17.61
C ALA A 103 -16.16 7.41 16.64
N GLU A 104 -16.31 8.06 15.49
CA GLU A 104 -17.22 7.65 14.43
C GLU A 104 -16.77 6.33 13.78
N LEU A 105 -15.48 6.21 13.46
CA LEU A 105 -14.93 5.01 12.84
C LEU A 105 -14.97 3.81 13.79
N CYS A 106 -14.83 3.98 15.10
CA CYS A 106 -14.66 2.90 16.08
C CYS A 106 -15.78 2.90 17.14
N ALA A 107 -17.02 3.17 16.73
CA ALA A 107 -18.18 3.17 17.64
C ALA A 107 -18.41 1.81 18.35
N ASP A 108 -17.82 0.73 17.81
CA ASP A 108 -17.84 -0.65 18.30
C ASP A 108 -16.52 -1.08 18.96
N GLU A 109 -15.68 -0.12 19.35
CA GLU A 109 -14.36 -0.35 19.99
C GLU A 109 -13.38 -1.19 19.15
N GLN A 110 -13.59 -1.26 17.83
CA GLN A 110 -12.70 -1.96 16.91
C GLN A 110 -11.36 -1.23 16.75
N PRO A 111 -10.23 -1.97 16.71
CA PRO A 111 -8.92 -1.37 16.54
C PRO A 111 -8.68 -0.89 15.09
N VAL A 112 -7.70 -0.01 14.93
CA VAL A 112 -7.32 0.56 13.63
C VAL A 112 -5.86 0.27 13.26
N ALA A 113 -5.59 0.25 11.95
CA ALA A 113 -4.26 0.41 11.39
C ALA A 113 -4.00 1.89 11.10
N VAL A 114 -2.80 2.36 11.41
CA VAL A 114 -2.30 3.70 11.06
C VAL A 114 -1.14 3.54 10.08
N ARG A 115 -1.31 4.01 8.84
CA ARG A 115 -0.41 3.73 7.72
C ARG A 115 0.00 5.03 7.03
N SER A 116 1.31 5.24 6.83
CA SER A 116 1.79 6.38 6.06
C SER A 116 1.31 6.33 4.60
N SER A 117 0.96 7.50 4.04
CA SER A 117 0.50 7.71 2.66
C SER A 117 1.10 9.02 2.13
N ALA A 118 2.36 8.98 1.68
CA ALA A 118 2.99 10.18 1.14
C ALA A 118 2.47 10.55 -0.26
N THR A 119 2.56 11.84 -0.58
CA THR A 119 2.10 12.42 -1.85
C THR A 119 3.06 12.18 -3.01
N THR A 120 4.35 12.02 -2.71
CA THR A 120 5.44 11.83 -3.69
C THR A 120 5.76 10.36 -3.98
N GLU A 121 4.96 9.41 -3.47
CA GLU A 121 5.26 7.96 -3.43
C GLU A 121 5.22 7.25 -4.79
N ASP A 122 4.54 7.80 -5.79
CA ASP A 122 4.43 7.18 -7.12
C ASP A 122 4.73 8.21 -8.23
N ALA A 123 5.81 8.98 -8.10
CA ALA A 123 6.54 9.29 -9.33
C ALA A 123 6.89 7.93 -9.95
N GLU A 124 6.67 7.73 -11.25
CA GLU A 124 6.72 6.40 -11.89
C GLU A 124 8.06 5.65 -11.70
N ASP A 125 9.11 6.32 -11.22
CA ASP A 125 10.44 5.81 -10.89
C ASP A 125 10.79 5.77 -9.38
N ALA A 126 9.92 6.24 -8.48
CA ALA A 126 10.21 6.36 -7.06
C ALA A 126 9.79 5.10 -6.28
N SER A 127 10.68 4.11 -6.18
CA SER A 127 10.51 2.99 -5.26
C SER A 127 10.68 3.44 -3.81
N PHE A 128 9.67 4.09 -3.23
CA PHE A 128 9.52 4.25 -1.77
C PHE A 128 8.98 2.96 -1.11
N ALA A 129 9.01 1.84 -1.83
CA ALA A 129 8.63 0.54 -1.31
C ALA A 129 9.53 0.15 -0.13
N GLY A 130 8.94 0.06 1.07
CA GLY A 130 9.60 -0.42 2.28
C GLY A 130 10.01 0.65 3.29
N LEU A 131 9.73 1.93 3.07
CA LEU A 131 10.00 3.03 4.02
C LEU A 131 8.76 3.53 4.77
N GLN A 132 7.70 2.72 4.77
CA GLN A 132 6.38 3.15 5.24
C GLN A 132 6.09 2.56 6.60
N ASP A 133 6.02 3.43 7.60
CA ASP A 133 5.59 3.05 8.94
C ASP A 133 4.11 2.64 8.88
N THR A 134 3.87 1.40 9.31
CA THR A 134 2.54 0.83 9.46
C THR A 134 2.42 0.31 10.88
N PHE A 135 1.46 0.84 11.61
CA PHE A 135 1.15 0.45 12.98
C PHE A 135 -0.18 -0.28 12.98
N LEU A 136 -0.18 -1.54 13.39
CA LEU A 136 -1.34 -2.41 13.39
C LEU A 136 -1.93 -2.53 14.79
N TRP A 137 -3.23 -2.83 14.87
CA TRP A 137 -3.94 -3.09 16.11
C TRP A 137 -3.87 -1.95 17.15
N VAL A 138 -4.09 -0.73 16.69
CA VAL A 138 -4.15 0.48 17.53
C VAL A 138 -5.53 0.58 18.18
N LEU A 139 -5.56 0.56 19.52
CA LEU A 139 -6.80 0.34 20.27
C LEU A 139 -7.64 1.59 20.54
N ASN A 140 -7.04 2.78 20.57
CA ASN A 140 -7.73 3.99 21.03
C ASN A 140 -7.22 5.26 20.34
N ALA A 141 -7.97 6.35 20.51
CA ALA A 141 -7.69 7.62 19.86
C ALA A 141 -6.34 8.25 20.28
N ASP A 142 -5.92 8.07 21.54
CA ASP A 142 -4.63 8.59 22.02
C ASP A 142 -3.47 7.89 21.33
N ALA A 143 -3.52 6.56 21.25
CA ALA A 143 -2.56 5.75 20.52
C ALA A 143 -2.59 6.07 19.01
N MET A 144 -3.77 6.27 18.42
CA MET A 144 -3.89 6.69 17.02
C MET A 144 -3.20 8.03 16.78
N ILE A 145 -3.45 9.05 17.61
CA ILE A 145 -2.79 10.37 17.49
C ILE A 145 -1.27 10.23 17.64
N TYR A 146 -0.81 9.39 18.57
CA TYR A 146 0.61 9.08 18.72
C TYR A 146 1.20 8.51 17.42
N TYR A 147 0.57 7.48 16.85
CA TYR A 147 1.06 6.83 15.62
C TYR A 147 0.92 7.71 14.37
N VAL A 148 -0.06 8.60 14.30
CA VAL A 148 -0.13 9.62 13.24
C VAL A 148 1.12 10.52 13.29
N ARG A 149 1.57 10.90 14.48
CA ARG A 149 2.80 11.69 14.66
C ARG A 149 4.05 10.88 14.35
N GLU A 150 4.09 9.59 14.68
CA GLU A 150 5.18 8.70 14.23
C GLU A 150 5.25 8.64 12.70
N CYS A 151 4.12 8.47 12.01
CA CYS A 151 4.08 8.51 10.54
C CYS A 151 4.56 9.87 9.98
N TRP A 152 4.27 10.98 10.66
CA TRP A 152 4.84 12.29 10.27
C TRP A 152 6.33 12.40 10.56
N ALA A 153 6.80 11.81 11.66
CA ALA A 153 8.21 11.78 12.01
C ALA A 153 9.02 10.93 11.01
N SER A 154 8.43 9.87 10.46
CA SER A 154 9.06 8.96 9.49
C SER A 154 9.49 9.68 8.19
N LEU A 155 8.78 10.75 7.82
CA LEU A 155 9.16 11.63 6.72
C LEU A 155 10.57 12.23 6.91
N TYR A 156 11.02 12.35 8.16
CA TYR A 156 12.33 12.88 8.53
C TYR A 156 13.32 11.77 8.96
N SER A 157 13.08 10.50 8.58
CA SER A 157 14.07 9.44 8.73
C SER A 157 15.32 9.72 7.88
N VAL A 158 16.42 9.04 8.19
CA VAL A 158 17.69 9.22 7.47
C VAL A 158 17.51 8.84 6.01
N GLU A 159 16.87 7.71 5.77
CA GLU A 159 16.61 7.13 4.46
C GLU A 159 15.67 8.05 3.66
N SER A 160 14.61 8.55 4.30
CA SER A 160 13.61 9.41 3.64
C SER A 160 14.21 10.76 3.22
N MET A 161 14.95 11.42 4.12
CA MET A 161 15.62 12.69 3.81
C MET A 161 16.72 12.49 2.77
N THR A 162 17.63 11.54 2.96
CA THR A 162 18.75 11.32 2.03
C THR A 162 18.26 10.92 0.64
N TYR A 163 17.19 10.12 0.55
CA TYR A 163 16.55 9.80 -0.72
C TYR A 163 16.04 11.06 -1.42
N ARG A 164 15.23 11.89 -0.74
CA ARG A 164 14.70 13.14 -1.33
C ARG A 164 15.80 14.08 -1.79
N ARG A 165 16.88 14.20 -0.99
CA ARG A 165 18.06 15.01 -1.37
C ARG A 165 18.78 14.44 -2.58
N LYS A 166 19.00 13.12 -2.67
CA LYS A 166 19.62 12.46 -3.84
C LYS A 166 18.80 12.65 -5.11
N GLN A 167 17.48 12.65 -5.00
CA GLN A 167 16.56 12.87 -6.11
C GLN A 167 16.31 14.36 -6.41
N ALA A 168 16.98 15.27 -5.69
CA ALA A 168 16.77 16.72 -5.79
C ALA A 168 15.29 17.13 -5.67
N ILE A 169 14.52 16.41 -4.84
CA ILE A 169 13.13 16.74 -4.54
C ILE A 169 13.13 17.97 -3.61
N PRO A 170 12.51 19.10 -4.02
CA PRO A 170 12.41 20.27 -3.16
C PRO A 170 11.60 19.95 -1.91
N GLU A 171 12.03 20.40 -0.73
CA GLU A 171 11.27 20.22 0.51
C GLU A 171 9.96 21.03 0.53
N ALA A 172 9.85 22.05 -0.33
CA ALA A 172 8.62 22.79 -0.55
C ALA A 172 7.55 21.87 -1.18
N GLY A 173 6.43 21.69 -0.48
CA GLY A 173 5.32 20.83 -0.92
C GLY A 173 5.46 19.36 -0.53
N VAL A 174 6.55 18.95 0.13
CA VAL A 174 6.65 17.61 0.72
C VAL A 174 5.70 17.53 1.91
N ALA A 175 4.67 16.68 1.78
CA ALA A 175 3.67 16.46 2.80
C ALA A 175 3.30 14.98 2.92
N MET A 176 2.96 14.58 4.15
CA MET A 176 2.57 13.21 4.50
C MET A 176 1.11 13.17 4.91
N ALA A 177 0.29 12.43 4.15
CA ALA A 177 -1.02 12.01 4.63
C ALA A 177 -0.89 10.70 5.42
N VAL A 178 -1.86 10.40 6.26
CA VAL A 178 -1.87 9.17 7.07
C VAL A 178 -3.22 8.51 6.96
N VAL A 179 -3.24 7.25 6.53
CA VAL A 179 -4.44 6.44 6.46
C VAL A 179 -4.72 5.84 7.84
N VAL A 180 -5.95 6.01 8.32
CA VAL A 180 -6.50 5.35 9.51
C VAL A 180 -7.63 4.44 9.05
N GLN A 181 -7.44 3.13 9.20
CA GLN A 181 -8.33 2.11 8.63
C GLN A 181 -8.69 1.09 9.70
N ARG A 182 -9.95 0.62 9.75
CA ARG A 182 -10.33 -0.49 10.65
C ARG A 182 -9.45 -1.72 10.39
N MET A 183 -9.01 -2.36 11.47
CA MET A 183 -8.34 -3.65 11.38
C MET A 183 -9.31 -4.72 10.89
N VAL A 184 -8.74 -5.70 10.18
CA VAL A 184 -9.43 -6.95 9.84
C VAL A 184 -8.87 -8.04 10.74
N ASP A 185 -9.75 -8.71 11.50
CA ASP A 185 -9.39 -9.94 12.20
C ASP A 185 -9.28 -11.08 11.18
N ALA A 186 -8.12 -11.15 10.54
CA ALA A 186 -7.90 -12.01 9.39
C ALA A 186 -7.69 -13.47 9.81
N LYS A 187 -8.48 -14.38 9.22
CA LYS A 187 -8.15 -15.81 9.18
C LYS A 187 -6.88 -16.01 8.35
N CYS A 188 -6.84 -15.40 7.17
CA CYS A 188 -5.69 -15.40 6.29
C CYS A 188 -5.64 -14.11 5.47
N ALA A 189 -4.45 -13.74 5.05
CA ALA A 189 -4.21 -12.53 4.28
C ALA A 189 -2.97 -12.70 3.41
N GLY A 190 -2.82 -11.81 2.44
CA GLY A 190 -1.66 -11.83 1.56
C GLY A 190 -1.75 -10.83 0.43
N VAL A 191 -1.08 -11.17 -0.66
CA VAL A 191 -0.96 -10.33 -1.85
C VAL A 191 -1.45 -11.09 -3.08
N MET A 192 -1.93 -10.36 -4.08
CA MET A 192 -2.18 -10.92 -5.39
C MET A 192 -1.76 -9.96 -6.48
N PHE A 193 -1.23 -10.52 -7.56
CA PHE A 193 -0.81 -9.81 -8.74
C PHE A 193 -1.71 -10.20 -9.89
N THR A 194 -2.31 -9.23 -10.57
CA THR A 194 -3.12 -9.48 -11.78
C THR A 194 -2.25 -9.71 -13.02
N ARG A 195 -1.02 -10.17 -12.83
CA ARG A 195 -0.15 -10.79 -13.82
C ARG A 195 0.88 -11.61 -13.08
N SER A 196 1.59 -12.52 -13.75
CA SER A 196 2.70 -13.21 -13.10
C SER A 196 3.83 -12.22 -12.77
N PRO A 197 4.26 -12.10 -11.50
CA PRO A 197 5.43 -11.29 -11.14
C PRO A 197 6.74 -11.92 -11.64
N THR A 198 6.75 -13.24 -11.89
CA THR A 198 7.94 -13.99 -12.35
C THR A 198 8.11 -13.96 -13.86
N THR A 199 7.02 -14.02 -14.63
CA THR A 199 7.08 -14.13 -16.11
C THR A 199 6.47 -12.95 -16.86
N GLY A 200 5.69 -12.10 -16.18
CA GLY A 200 4.94 -11.02 -16.81
C GLY A 200 3.66 -11.45 -17.51
N ASP A 201 3.29 -12.75 -17.45
CA ASP A 201 2.08 -13.26 -18.10
C ASP A 201 0.82 -12.58 -17.57
N LYS A 202 0.14 -11.84 -18.45
CA LYS A 202 -1.10 -11.09 -18.16
C LYS A 202 -2.34 -11.96 -18.18
N SER A 203 -2.25 -13.24 -18.54
CA SER A 203 -3.38 -14.17 -18.60
C SER A 203 -3.72 -14.82 -17.25
N VAL A 204 -2.86 -14.66 -16.25
CA VAL A 204 -2.99 -15.29 -14.93
C VAL A 204 -3.07 -14.26 -13.79
N ILE A 205 -3.59 -14.70 -12.64
CA ILE A 205 -3.47 -14.04 -11.35
C ILE A 205 -2.59 -14.92 -10.47
N THR A 206 -1.53 -14.33 -9.92
CA THR A 206 -0.70 -14.98 -8.90
C THR A 206 -1.19 -14.54 -7.53
N ILE A 207 -1.54 -15.49 -6.67
CA ILE A 207 -2.06 -15.24 -5.33
C ILE A 207 -1.04 -15.84 -4.34
N GLU A 208 -0.66 -15.06 -3.34
CA GLU A 208 0.18 -15.50 -2.23
C GLU A 208 -0.52 -15.19 -0.92
N GLY A 209 -0.51 -16.13 0.03
CA GLY A 209 -1.23 -15.96 1.29
C GLY A 209 -0.65 -16.76 2.44
N ALA A 210 -0.83 -16.25 3.66
CA ALA A 210 -0.49 -16.93 4.90
C ALA A 210 -1.61 -16.79 5.94
N TRP A 211 -1.50 -17.56 7.02
CA TRP A 211 -2.43 -17.48 8.16
C TRP A 211 -2.24 -16.16 8.93
N GLY A 212 -3.32 -15.61 9.46
CA GLY A 212 -3.30 -14.38 10.25
C GLY A 212 -3.13 -13.12 9.40
N LEU A 213 -2.47 -12.10 9.98
CA LEU A 213 -2.30 -10.79 9.36
C LEU A 213 -1.32 -10.80 8.17
N GLY A 214 -1.63 -10.00 7.14
CA GLY A 214 -0.86 -9.97 5.88
C GLY A 214 0.52 -9.32 5.99
N SER A 215 0.81 -8.62 7.10
CA SER A 215 2.12 -7.99 7.34
C SER A 215 3.27 -8.98 7.29
N ALA A 216 3.09 -10.21 7.77
CA ALA A 216 4.10 -11.27 7.73
C ALA A 216 4.46 -11.73 6.30
N VAL A 217 3.51 -11.61 5.36
CA VAL A 217 3.73 -11.93 3.94
C VAL A 217 4.51 -10.78 3.28
N VAL A 218 4.12 -9.54 3.56
CA VAL A 218 4.75 -8.35 2.99
C VAL A 218 6.18 -8.14 3.51
N SER A 219 6.44 -8.47 4.78
CA SER A 219 7.77 -8.40 5.40
C SER A 219 8.69 -9.55 4.97
N GLY A 220 8.13 -10.64 4.44
CA GLY A 220 8.88 -11.86 4.10
C GLY A 220 9.29 -12.69 5.33
N GLU A 221 8.69 -12.45 6.49
CA GLU A 221 8.92 -13.23 7.72
C GLU A 221 8.36 -14.65 7.60
N VAL A 222 7.26 -14.82 6.86
CA VAL A 222 6.64 -16.12 6.61
C VAL A 222 6.67 -16.44 5.12
N THR A 223 7.10 -17.65 4.76
CA THR A 223 6.96 -18.17 3.40
C THR A 223 5.48 -18.45 3.12
N PRO A 224 4.81 -17.70 2.22
CA PRO A 224 3.39 -17.88 1.96
C PRO A 224 3.14 -19.12 1.10
N ASP A 225 1.89 -19.57 1.10
CA ASP A 225 1.39 -20.43 0.04
C ASP A 225 1.27 -19.63 -1.25
N LYS A 226 1.40 -20.30 -2.40
CA LYS A 226 1.32 -19.66 -3.72
C LYS A 226 0.43 -20.42 -4.68
N TRP A 227 -0.40 -19.67 -5.39
CA TRP A 227 -1.29 -20.16 -6.42
C TRP A 227 -1.16 -19.36 -7.71
N VAL A 228 -1.33 -20.04 -8.84
CA VAL A 228 -1.46 -19.39 -10.15
C VAL A 228 -2.79 -19.79 -10.76
N VAL A 229 -3.64 -18.80 -11.02
CA VAL A 229 -5.01 -19.00 -11.49
C VAL A 229 -5.21 -18.34 -12.84
N GLY A 230 -5.72 -19.07 -13.82
CA GLY A 230 -6.08 -18.51 -15.14
C GLY A 230 -7.22 -17.50 -15.03
N LYS A 231 -7.03 -16.27 -15.53
CA LYS A 231 -8.04 -15.20 -15.42
C LYS A 231 -9.37 -15.58 -16.07
N ILE A 232 -9.33 -16.20 -17.23
CA ILE A 232 -10.52 -16.55 -18.01
C ILE A 232 -11.03 -17.94 -17.67
N THR A 233 -10.14 -18.94 -17.65
CA THR A 233 -10.52 -20.34 -17.41
C THR A 233 -10.88 -20.62 -15.96
N GLY A 234 -10.26 -19.92 -15.00
CA GLY A 234 -10.35 -20.25 -13.59
C GLY A 234 -9.52 -21.47 -13.17
N GLU A 235 -8.76 -22.06 -14.10
CA GLU A 235 -7.91 -23.20 -13.82
C GLU A 235 -6.78 -22.78 -12.87
N ILE A 236 -6.55 -23.59 -11.83
CA ILE A 236 -5.45 -23.42 -10.89
C ILE A 236 -4.28 -24.26 -11.41
N SER A 237 -3.33 -23.62 -12.10
CA SER A 237 -2.22 -24.30 -12.78
C SER A 237 -1.04 -24.62 -11.86
N ALA A 238 -0.95 -23.96 -10.71
CA ALA A 238 0.07 -24.22 -9.69
C ALA A 238 -0.51 -24.08 -8.27
N ARG A 239 -0.05 -24.96 -7.37
CA ARG A 239 -0.35 -24.96 -5.94
C ARG A 239 0.92 -25.31 -5.17
N ASP A 240 1.57 -24.31 -4.62
CA ASP A 240 2.76 -24.47 -3.80
C ASP A 240 2.36 -24.18 -2.34
N ILE A 241 2.19 -25.24 -1.54
CA ILE A 241 1.83 -25.12 -0.12
C ILE A 241 3.12 -25.11 0.70
N SER A 242 3.36 -24.00 1.39
CA SER A 242 4.57 -23.72 2.15
C SER A 242 4.38 -24.04 3.63
N ASN A 243 5.50 -24.24 4.34
CA ASN A 243 5.50 -24.30 5.79
C ASN A 243 5.29 -22.89 6.38
N LYS A 244 4.04 -22.55 6.65
CA LYS A 244 3.65 -21.31 7.33
C LYS A 244 3.89 -21.49 8.82
N HIS A 245 5.15 -21.51 9.24
CA HIS A 245 5.57 -21.90 10.59
C HIS A 245 5.03 -20.97 11.69
N ALA A 246 4.73 -19.70 11.37
CA ALA A 246 4.20 -18.72 12.32
C ALA A 246 3.08 -17.87 11.69
N ARG A 247 2.36 -17.14 12.54
CA ARG A 247 1.38 -16.11 12.16
C ARG A 247 1.42 -14.94 13.13
N GLN A 248 1.02 -13.77 12.66
CA GLN A 248 0.85 -12.59 13.51
C GLN A 248 -0.59 -12.48 14.01
N VAL A 249 -0.73 -12.24 15.32
CA VAL A 249 -2.02 -12.09 16.01
C VAL A 249 -2.03 -10.83 16.87
N PRO A 250 -3.21 -10.31 17.23
CA PRO A 250 -3.36 -9.20 18.17
C PRO A 250 -2.64 -9.42 19.50
N ALA A 251 -1.92 -8.39 19.98
CA ALA A 251 -1.39 -8.36 21.33
C ALA A 251 -2.45 -7.83 22.32
N PRO A 252 -2.48 -8.30 23.59
CA PRO A 252 -3.46 -7.86 24.59
C PRO A 252 -3.46 -6.34 24.85
N ASP A 253 -2.27 -5.72 24.84
CA ASP A 253 -2.09 -4.30 25.15
C ASP A 253 -2.00 -3.40 23.89
N GLY A 254 -2.35 -3.94 22.73
CA GLY A 254 -2.23 -3.27 21.43
C GLY A 254 -0.96 -3.64 20.66
N GLY A 255 -1.00 -3.49 19.34
CA GLY A 255 0.03 -4.03 18.45
C GLY A 255 -0.19 -5.51 18.14
N ILE A 256 0.85 -6.16 17.62
CA ILE A 256 0.82 -7.55 17.15
C ILE A 256 1.96 -8.36 17.76
N VAL A 257 1.75 -9.65 17.92
CA VAL A 257 2.77 -10.62 18.32
C VAL A 257 2.78 -11.79 17.35
N GLU A 258 3.96 -12.37 17.17
CA GLU A 258 4.12 -13.60 16.41
C GLU A 258 3.83 -14.82 17.30
N VAL A 259 3.07 -15.77 16.76
CA VAL A 259 2.79 -17.06 17.39
C VAL A 259 3.09 -18.19 16.42
N GLU A 260 3.71 -19.25 16.93
CA GLU A 260 3.99 -20.45 16.15
C GLU A 260 2.68 -21.16 15.78
N ASN A 261 2.60 -21.64 14.54
CA ASN A 261 1.47 -22.43 14.07
C ASN A 261 1.66 -23.89 14.49
N ALA A 262 0.57 -24.54 14.88
CA ALA A 262 0.58 -25.99 15.08
C ALA A 262 0.99 -26.69 13.77
N PRO A 263 1.72 -27.82 13.82
CA PRO A 263 2.25 -28.48 12.61
C PRO A 263 1.19 -28.74 11.53
N ASP A 264 0.01 -29.23 11.93
CA ASP A 264 -1.10 -29.52 10.99
C ASP A 264 -1.60 -28.25 10.29
N MET A 265 -1.64 -27.12 11.00
CA MET A 265 -2.04 -25.82 10.45
C MET A 265 -0.95 -25.24 9.55
N ALA A 266 0.32 -25.37 9.94
CA ALA A 266 1.46 -24.82 9.20
C ALA A 266 1.57 -25.41 7.78
N HIS A 267 1.23 -26.69 7.62
CA HIS A 267 1.25 -27.42 6.35
C HIS A 267 -0.10 -27.46 5.61
N ALA A 268 -1.19 -26.99 6.23
CA ALA A 268 -2.48 -26.87 5.57
C ALA A 268 -2.52 -25.65 4.62
N PRO A 269 -3.26 -25.72 3.49
CA PRO A 269 -3.48 -24.55 2.63
C PRO A 269 -4.27 -23.48 3.38
N CYS A 270 -3.83 -22.21 3.31
CA CYS A 270 -4.54 -21.12 3.97
C CYS A 270 -5.83 -20.66 3.26
N LEU A 271 -5.99 -21.07 1.99
CA LEU A 271 -7.14 -20.77 1.15
C LEU A 271 -7.81 -22.03 0.62
N THR A 272 -9.13 -21.97 0.53
CA THR A 272 -9.98 -22.90 -0.20
C THR A 272 -10.08 -22.52 -1.69
N ASP A 273 -10.55 -23.44 -2.51
CA ASP A 273 -10.75 -23.20 -3.94
C ASP A 273 -11.82 -22.12 -4.20
N GLU A 274 -12.86 -22.09 -3.37
CA GLU A 274 -13.90 -21.08 -3.40
C GLU A 274 -13.34 -19.69 -3.10
N GLU A 275 -12.49 -19.56 -2.08
CA GLU A 275 -11.81 -18.31 -1.73
C GLU A 275 -10.85 -17.86 -2.85
N LEU A 276 -10.13 -18.79 -3.49
CA LEU A 276 -9.27 -18.50 -4.66
C LEU A 276 -10.09 -17.96 -5.85
N MET A 277 -11.29 -18.51 -6.09
CA MET A 277 -12.17 -18.00 -7.15
C MET A 277 -12.74 -16.62 -6.82
N ALA A 278 -13.05 -16.34 -5.55
CA ALA A 278 -13.48 -15.02 -5.11
C ALA A 278 -12.35 -13.97 -5.29
N LEU A 279 -11.12 -14.31 -4.92
CA LEU A 279 -9.93 -13.48 -5.14
C LEU A 279 -9.68 -13.22 -6.63
N ARG A 280 -9.80 -14.25 -7.46
CA ARG A 280 -9.70 -14.11 -8.93
C ARG A 280 -10.71 -13.11 -9.46
N GLU A 281 -11.98 -13.24 -9.07
CA GLU A 281 -13.04 -12.37 -9.60
C GLU A 281 -12.83 -10.92 -9.17
N VAL A 282 -12.49 -10.67 -7.90
CA VAL A 282 -12.24 -9.30 -7.45
C VAL A 282 -10.97 -8.71 -8.07
N GLY A 283 -9.91 -9.49 -8.25
CA GLY A 283 -8.69 -9.06 -8.94
C GLY A 283 -8.97 -8.64 -10.39
N ARG A 284 -9.82 -9.37 -11.12
CA ARG A 284 -10.25 -8.99 -12.48
C ARG A 284 -11.08 -7.71 -12.49
N ARG A 285 -11.98 -7.53 -11.53
CA ARG A 285 -12.78 -6.30 -11.39
C ARG A 285 -11.89 -5.08 -11.15
N ILE A 286 -10.91 -5.22 -10.24
CA ILE A 286 -9.95 -4.16 -9.89
C ILE A 286 -9.05 -3.83 -11.09
N GLU A 287 -8.48 -4.82 -11.77
CA GLU A 287 -7.67 -4.58 -12.98
C GLU A 287 -8.48 -3.90 -14.09
N LYS A 288 -9.73 -4.30 -14.28
CA LYS A 288 -10.63 -3.67 -15.25
C LYS A 288 -10.92 -2.21 -14.89
N HIS A 289 -11.13 -1.92 -13.59
CA HIS A 289 -11.37 -0.56 -13.09
C HIS A 289 -10.19 0.37 -13.39
N TYR A 290 -8.97 -0.07 -13.07
CA TYR A 290 -7.75 0.73 -13.28
C TYR A 290 -7.19 0.66 -14.71
N GLY A 291 -7.66 -0.27 -15.53
CA GLY A 291 -7.23 -0.48 -16.92
C GLY A 291 -5.78 -0.98 -17.08
N LYS A 292 -5.13 -1.42 -15.99
CA LYS A 292 -3.74 -1.89 -15.98
C LYS A 292 -3.51 -2.94 -14.89
N PRO A 293 -2.50 -3.82 -15.01
CA PRO A 293 -2.21 -4.82 -13.98
C PRO A 293 -1.94 -4.20 -12.61
N GLN A 294 -2.42 -4.87 -11.56
CA GLN A 294 -2.36 -4.40 -10.19
C GLN A 294 -1.61 -5.40 -9.29
N ASP A 295 -0.99 -4.85 -8.26
CA ASP A 295 -0.50 -5.50 -7.04
C ASP A 295 -1.46 -5.12 -5.91
N ILE A 296 -2.09 -6.12 -5.28
CA ILE A 296 -3.24 -5.95 -4.41
C ILE A 296 -3.00 -6.69 -3.09
N GLU A 297 -3.14 -5.98 -1.96
CA GLU A 297 -3.17 -6.58 -0.62
C GLU A 297 -4.61 -6.92 -0.25
N TRP A 298 -4.82 -8.12 0.31
CA TRP A 298 -6.14 -8.63 0.65
C TRP A 298 -6.12 -9.37 2.00
N ALA A 299 -7.29 -9.44 2.63
CA ALA A 299 -7.53 -10.25 3.82
C ALA A 299 -8.90 -10.94 3.73
N ILE A 300 -8.99 -12.13 4.30
CA ILE A 300 -10.24 -12.84 4.55
C ILE A 300 -10.42 -12.90 6.06
N ASP A 301 -11.51 -12.32 6.55
CA ASP A 301 -11.80 -12.30 7.98
C ASP A 301 -12.23 -13.68 8.53
N GLN A 302 -12.39 -13.77 9.85
CA GLN A 302 -12.88 -15.01 10.51
C GLN A 302 -14.27 -15.45 10.02
N GLN A 303 -15.05 -14.55 9.43
CA GLN A 303 -16.40 -14.83 8.89
C GLN A 303 -16.37 -15.22 7.40
N GLY A 304 -15.19 -15.21 6.76
CA GLY A 304 -15.01 -15.55 5.35
C GLY A 304 -15.25 -14.38 4.39
N GLN A 305 -15.35 -13.14 4.88
CA GLN A 305 -15.50 -11.96 4.04
C GLN A 305 -14.15 -11.54 3.47
N LEU A 306 -14.08 -11.42 2.14
CA LEU A 306 -12.92 -10.88 1.43
C LEU A 306 -12.92 -9.35 1.45
N LEU A 307 -11.84 -8.77 1.96
CA LEU A 307 -11.61 -7.34 2.11
C LEU A 307 -10.27 -6.95 1.46
N LEU A 308 -10.25 -5.79 0.80
CA LEU A 308 -9.09 -5.27 0.11
C LEU A 308 -8.40 -4.22 0.98
N LEU A 309 -7.09 -4.39 1.19
CA LEU A 309 -6.29 -3.56 2.09
C LEU A 309 -5.45 -2.53 1.35
N GLN A 310 -5.14 -2.78 0.07
CA GLN A 310 -4.40 -1.85 -0.80
C GLN A 310 -4.52 -2.31 -2.25
N ALA A 311 -4.46 -1.38 -3.20
CA ALA A 311 -4.17 -1.69 -4.60
C ALA A 311 -3.16 -0.68 -5.14
N ARG A 312 -2.23 -1.13 -5.98
CA ARG A 312 -1.30 -0.25 -6.69
C ARG A 312 -0.96 -0.82 -8.06
N PRO A 313 -0.60 0.01 -9.05
CA PRO A 313 -0.13 -0.47 -10.33
C PRO A 313 1.09 -1.39 -10.20
N GLU A 314 1.13 -2.50 -10.94
CA GLU A 314 2.33 -3.34 -11.02
C GLU A 314 3.34 -2.66 -11.97
N THR A 315 4.44 -2.16 -11.42
CA THR A 315 5.45 -1.36 -12.13
C THR A 315 6.62 -2.14 -12.74
N VAL A 316 7.01 -3.31 -12.19
CA VAL A 316 8.20 -4.09 -12.58
C VAL A 316 8.19 -4.49 -14.05
N TRP A 317 7.13 -5.17 -14.51
CA TRP A 317 7.00 -5.51 -15.93
C TRP A 317 6.43 -4.37 -16.78
N ALA A 318 5.75 -3.38 -16.21
CA ALA A 318 5.30 -2.21 -16.96
C ALA A 318 6.50 -1.43 -17.51
N MET A 319 7.56 -1.28 -16.72
CA MET A 319 8.83 -0.70 -17.16
C MET A 319 9.53 -1.56 -18.22
N ARG A 320 9.46 -2.90 -18.12
CA ARG A 320 10.03 -3.81 -19.12
C ARG A 320 9.27 -3.74 -20.45
N ASP A 321 7.94 -3.71 -20.39
CA ASP A 321 7.05 -3.56 -21.56
C ASP A 321 7.29 -2.21 -22.24
N ALA A 322 7.43 -1.12 -21.49
CA ALA A 322 7.71 0.21 -22.03
C ALA A 322 9.09 0.32 -22.70
N LYS A 323 10.08 -0.45 -22.22
CA LYS A 323 11.41 -0.57 -22.82
C LYS A 323 11.47 -1.56 -23.97
N ALA A 324 10.50 -2.46 -24.10
CA ALA A 324 10.39 -3.35 -25.23
C ALA A 324 10.02 -2.54 -26.48
N ARG A 325 10.92 -2.49 -27.48
CA ARG A 325 10.59 -1.89 -28.77
C ARG A 325 9.38 -2.63 -29.35
N PRO A 326 8.39 -1.92 -29.93
CA PRO A 326 7.32 -2.57 -30.67
C PRO A 326 7.95 -3.50 -31.71
N VAL A 327 7.56 -4.78 -31.69
CA VAL A 327 8.05 -5.78 -32.67
C VAL A 327 7.61 -5.41 -34.09
N ALA A 328 6.61 -4.54 -34.22
CA ALA A 328 6.23 -3.90 -35.47
C ALA A 328 5.83 -2.43 -35.25
N ALA A 329 6.31 -1.54 -36.13
CA ALA A 329 5.68 -0.24 -36.33
C ALA A 329 4.24 -0.46 -36.82
N PRO A 330 3.26 0.38 -36.44
CA PRO A 330 1.88 0.22 -36.89
C PRO A 330 1.82 0.34 -38.41
N GLY A 331 1.78 -0.82 -39.08
CA GLY A 331 1.52 -0.90 -40.51
C GLY A 331 0.06 -0.55 -40.77
N GLY A 332 -0.18 0.25 -41.82
CA GLY A 332 -1.52 0.68 -42.21
C GLY A 332 -2.46 -0.50 -42.43
N ASN A 333 -3.45 -0.62 -41.55
CA ASN A 333 -4.58 -1.54 -41.57
C ASN A 333 -4.23 -3.03 -41.38
N ALA A 334 -4.78 -3.67 -40.34
CA ALA A 334 -4.55 -5.08 -39.99
C ALA A 334 -4.85 -6.05 -41.15
N MET A 335 -5.76 -5.69 -42.06
CA MET A 335 -6.10 -6.48 -43.23
C MET A 335 -4.93 -6.61 -44.24
N SER A 336 -4.08 -5.58 -44.35
CA SER A 336 -2.92 -5.59 -45.25
C SER A 336 -1.84 -6.55 -44.78
N HIS A 337 -1.66 -6.67 -43.46
CA HIS A 337 -0.69 -7.56 -42.84
C HIS A 337 -1.10 -9.04 -42.98
N VAL A 338 -2.38 -9.35 -42.80
CA VAL A 338 -2.93 -10.70 -43.01
C VAL A 338 -2.84 -11.10 -44.48
N MET A 339 -3.22 -10.22 -45.42
CA MET A 339 -3.11 -10.51 -46.86
C MET A 339 -1.65 -10.68 -47.32
N GLY A 340 -0.71 -9.93 -46.73
CA GLY A 340 0.73 -10.09 -46.99
C GLY A 340 1.25 -11.49 -46.67
N ILE A 341 0.82 -12.07 -45.54
CA ILE A 341 1.22 -13.41 -45.10
C ILE A 341 0.68 -14.50 -46.05
N PHE A 342 -0.54 -14.35 -46.58
CA PHE A 342 -1.10 -15.32 -47.52
C PHE A 342 -0.58 -15.18 -48.96
N SER A 343 -0.01 -14.03 -49.32
CA SER A 343 0.51 -13.77 -50.68
C SER A 343 1.99 -14.15 -50.89
N GLY A 344 2.70 -14.57 -49.83
CA GLY A 344 4.14 -14.79 -49.82
C GLY A 344 4.63 -16.16 -50.33
N GLY A 345 4.08 -16.67 -51.42
CA GLY A 345 4.54 -17.91 -52.05
C GLY A 345 4.63 -17.79 -53.57
N HIS A 346 5.86 -17.62 -54.06
CA HIS A 346 6.33 -17.58 -55.46
C HIS A 346 6.65 -16.18 -56.01
N ARG A 347 7.97 -15.89 -56.11
CA ARG A 347 8.64 -15.70 -57.41
C ARG A 347 10.16 -15.60 -57.24
N LYS A 348 10.81 -16.50 -57.98
CA LYS A 348 12.18 -16.58 -58.53
C LYS A 348 13.26 -15.63 -58.03
#